data_AF-A0A1J7CEK3-F1
#
_entry.id   AF-A0A1J7CEK3-F1
#
_cell.length_a   1.000
_cell.length_b   1.000
_cell.length_c   1.000
_cell.angle_alpha   90.00
_cell.angle_beta   90.00
_cell.angle_gamma   90.00
#
_symmetry.space_group_name_H-M   'P 1'
#
loop_
_entity.id
_entity.type
_entity.pdbx_description
1 polymer ?
#
loop_
_entity_poly.entity_id
_entity_poly.type
_entity_poly.pdbx_seq_one_letter_code
_entity_poly.pdbx_strand_id
1 'polypeptide(L)'
;MTVHDDRAALTELLARWDRWLDDSRFTTAETAEIFAPDAEVSTPGGVLRGLEEITREAARTHGRWTATQHLHTGTLIEVDGDRADLDISRLMVMVGEGRAPANALGERARLRAVRTPDGWRLSRVAGEVLWAADPAGLARVAAAAAAARAAETATVSDAESDAESDADADADAESKSESETAAASKTASNA
;
A
#
# COMPACT_ATOMS: atom_id res chain seq x y z
N MET A 1 -16.54 -16.60 -19.50
CA MET A 1 -15.17 -16.14 -19.83
C MET A 1 -14.24 -17.32 -19.57
N THR A 2 -13.33 -17.62 -20.48
CA THR A 2 -12.37 -18.72 -20.29
C THR A 2 -11.11 -18.22 -19.57
N VAL A 3 -10.31 -19.13 -18.99
CA VAL A 3 -9.02 -18.77 -18.36
C VAL A 3 -8.07 -18.06 -19.35
N HIS A 4 -8.19 -18.36 -20.65
CA HIS A 4 -7.43 -17.68 -21.70
C HIS A 4 -7.84 -16.20 -21.83
N ASP A 5 -9.14 -15.91 -21.81
CA ASP A 5 -9.67 -14.55 -21.85
C ASP A 5 -9.28 -13.75 -20.59
N ASP A 6 -9.19 -14.43 -19.44
CA ASP A 6 -8.73 -13.81 -18.20
C ASP A 6 -7.27 -13.39 -18.24
N ARG A 7 -6.39 -14.26 -18.73
CA ARG A 7 -4.97 -13.94 -18.88
C ARG A 7 -4.75 -12.77 -19.85
N ALA A 8 -5.54 -12.69 -20.91
CA ALA A 8 -5.52 -11.55 -21.82
C ALA A 8 -5.99 -10.25 -21.13
N ALA A 9 -7.13 -10.28 -20.44
CA ALA A 9 -7.66 -9.11 -19.72
C ALA A 9 -6.73 -8.63 -18.59
N LEU A 10 -6.04 -9.55 -17.91
CA LEU A 10 -5.05 -9.22 -16.87
C LEU A 10 -3.77 -8.63 -17.47
N THR A 11 -3.32 -9.12 -18.63
CA THR A 11 -2.19 -8.54 -19.36
C THR A 11 -2.52 -7.13 -19.84
N GLU A 12 -3.75 -6.91 -20.32
CA GLU A 12 -4.24 -5.58 -20.68
C GLU A 12 -4.34 -4.66 -19.46
N LEU A 13 -4.79 -5.16 -18.30
CA LEU A 13 -4.78 -4.40 -17.04
C LEU A 13 -3.37 -3.92 -16.69
N LEU A 14 -2.34 -4.76 -16.82
CA LEU A 14 -0.94 -4.35 -16.58
C LEU A 14 -0.48 -3.27 -17.56
N ALA A 15 -0.84 -3.39 -18.84
CA ALA A 15 -0.52 -2.37 -19.84
C ALA A 15 -1.23 -1.03 -19.54
N ARG A 16 -2.50 -1.08 -19.13
CA ARG A 16 -3.25 0.13 -18.70
C ARG A 16 -2.65 0.75 -17.45
N TRP A 17 -2.17 -0.06 -16.51
CA TRP A 17 -1.48 0.44 -15.31
C TRP A 17 -0.20 1.21 -15.67
N ASP A 18 0.63 0.68 -16.57
CA ASP A 18 1.85 1.36 -17.03
C ASP A 18 1.51 2.70 -17.70
N ARG A 19 0.51 2.70 -18.59
CA ARG A 19 0.05 3.92 -19.24
C ARG A 19 -0.53 4.94 -18.29
N TRP A 20 -1.28 4.52 -17.28
CA TRP A 20 -1.84 5.41 -16.27
C TRP A 20 -0.75 6.19 -15.53
N LEU A 21 0.36 5.53 -15.18
CA LEU A 21 1.53 6.16 -14.58
C LEU A 21 2.23 7.11 -15.57
N ASP A 22 2.50 6.64 -16.79
CA ASP A 22 3.31 7.37 -17.77
C ASP A 22 2.57 8.57 -18.38
N ASP A 23 1.26 8.45 -18.60
CA ASP A 23 0.42 9.54 -19.10
C ASP A 23 0.05 10.55 -17.98
N SER A 24 0.48 10.31 -16.73
CA SER A 24 0.27 11.17 -15.55
C SER A 24 -1.20 11.52 -15.27
N ARG A 25 -2.08 10.53 -15.41
CA ARG A 25 -3.55 10.66 -15.33
C ARG A 25 -4.09 10.34 -13.94
N PHE A 26 -3.81 11.20 -12.98
CA PHE A 26 -4.04 10.91 -11.55
C PHE A 26 -5.36 11.48 -11.01
N THR A 27 -6.48 11.12 -11.62
CA THR A 27 -7.80 11.32 -10.99
C THR A 27 -8.27 10.05 -10.29
N THR A 28 -9.08 10.16 -9.25
CA THR A 28 -9.64 8.99 -8.55
C THR A 28 -10.44 8.08 -9.49
N ALA A 29 -11.11 8.64 -10.49
CA ALA A 29 -11.86 7.89 -11.50
C ALA A 29 -10.92 7.04 -12.37
N GLU A 30 -9.82 7.61 -12.86
CA GLU A 30 -8.81 6.88 -13.63
C GLU A 30 -8.09 5.83 -12.77
N THR A 31 -7.81 6.13 -11.51
CA THR A 31 -7.25 5.16 -10.55
C THR A 31 -8.21 3.97 -10.36
N ALA A 32 -9.53 4.19 -10.32
CA ALA A 32 -10.54 3.16 -10.19
C ALA A 32 -10.64 2.22 -11.42
N GLU A 33 -10.08 2.61 -12.57
CA GLU A 33 -9.96 1.72 -13.74
C GLU A 33 -8.84 0.69 -13.57
N ILE A 34 -7.88 0.96 -12.69
CA ILE A 34 -6.69 0.15 -12.46
C ILE A 34 -6.80 -0.63 -11.14
N PHE A 35 -7.24 0.01 -10.06
CA PHE A 35 -7.23 -0.52 -8.71
C PHE A 35 -8.63 -0.81 -8.17
N ALA A 36 -8.72 -1.81 -7.29
CA ALA A 36 -9.92 -2.07 -6.51
C ALA A 36 -10.12 -0.96 -5.45
N PRO A 37 -11.36 -0.70 -4.99
CA PRO A 37 -11.64 0.38 -4.03
C PRO A 37 -10.81 0.31 -2.75
N ASP A 38 -10.52 -0.89 -2.28
CA ASP A 38 -9.75 -1.23 -1.07
C ASP A 38 -8.33 -1.71 -1.38
N ALA A 39 -7.82 -1.42 -2.57
CA ALA A 39 -6.50 -1.90 -3.00
C ALA A 39 -5.37 -1.44 -2.08
N GLU A 40 -4.37 -2.31 -1.93
CA GLU A 40 -3.17 -2.02 -1.14
C GLU A 40 -1.94 -1.94 -2.03
N VAL A 41 -1.16 -0.88 -1.89
CA VAL A 41 0.10 -0.72 -2.64
C VAL A 41 1.24 -0.54 -1.64
N SER A 42 2.13 -1.54 -1.59
CA SER A 42 3.37 -1.45 -0.83
C SER A 42 4.41 -0.70 -1.65
N THR A 43 4.82 0.45 -1.14
CA THR A 43 5.92 1.25 -1.67
C THR A 43 7.09 1.21 -0.69
N PRO A 44 8.29 1.64 -1.10
CA PRO A 44 9.37 1.88 -0.14
C PRO A 44 8.98 2.87 0.96
N GLY A 45 8.04 3.78 0.71
CA GLY A 45 7.57 4.75 1.70
C GLY A 45 6.52 4.23 2.69
N GLY A 46 6.11 2.97 2.59
CA GLY A 46 5.04 2.37 3.39
C GLY A 46 3.90 1.82 2.53
N VAL A 47 2.80 1.43 3.18
CA VAL A 47 1.62 0.85 2.52
C VAL A 47 0.55 1.92 2.33
N LEU A 48 0.08 2.06 1.09
CA LEU A 48 -1.06 2.90 0.72
C LEU A 48 -2.32 2.05 0.69
N ARG A 49 -3.44 2.61 1.15
CA ARG A 49 -4.74 1.92 1.18
C ARG A 49 -5.82 2.73 0.49
N GLY A 50 -6.45 2.10 -0.49
CA GLY A 50 -7.57 2.67 -1.24
C GLY A 50 -7.17 3.71 -2.28
N LEU A 51 -8.16 4.07 -3.10
CA LEU A 51 -7.93 4.84 -4.33
C LEU A 51 -7.37 6.24 -4.06
N GLU A 52 -7.79 6.91 -2.99
CA GLU A 52 -7.38 8.29 -2.70
C GLU A 52 -5.88 8.38 -2.36
N GLU A 53 -5.40 7.49 -1.49
CA GLU A 53 -3.99 7.45 -1.10
C GLU A 53 -3.10 7.08 -2.29
N ILE A 54 -3.52 6.07 -3.06
CA ILE A 54 -2.81 5.63 -4.28
C ILE A 54 -2.73 6.77 -5.29
N THR A 55 -3.85 7.48 -5.54
CA THR A 55 -3.90 8.60 -6.49
C THR A 55 -2.96 9.73 -6.06
N ARG A 56 -3.04 10.13 -4.78
CA ARG A 56 -2.21 11.21 -4.23
C ARG A 56 -0.72 10.86 -4.32
N GLU A 57 -0.35 9.63 -3.96
CA GLU A 57 1.04 9.20 -3.99
C GLU A 57 1.58 9.07 -5.41
N ALA A 58 0.78 8.56 -6.35
CA ALA A 58 1.15 8.50 -7.76
C ALA A 58 1.43 9.90 -8.31
N ALA A 59 0.54 10.86 -8.09
CA ALA A 59 0.73 12.25 -8.49
C ALA A 59 1.99 12.87 -7.89
N ARG A 60 2.22 12.66 -6.59
CA ARG A 60 3.40 13.19 -5.88
C ARG A 60 4.71 12.62 -6.40
N THR A 61 4.76 11.32 -6.67
CA THR A 61 5.99 10.62 -7.07
C THR A 61 6.34 10.80 -8.55
N HIS A 62 5.34 10.99 -9.40
CA HIS A 62 5.51 11.15 -10.84
C HIS A 62 5.62 12.62 -11.26
N GLY A 63 4.98 13.56 -10.55
CA GLY A 63 4.93 14.98 -10.93
C GLY A 63 6.28 15.72 -10.94
N ARG A 64 7.36 15.13 -10.42
CA ARG A 64 8.71 15.70 -10.47
C ARG A 64 9.51 15.35 -11.73
N TRP A 65 8.98 14.42 -12.55
CA TRP A 65 9.64 13.96 -13.77
C TRP A 65 8.99 14.58 -14.99
N THR A 66 9.79 14.89 -16.00
CA THR A 66 9.27 15.37 -17.29
C THR A 66 8.67 14.22 -18.10
N ALA A 67 9.19 13.01 -17.91
CA ALA A 67 8.63 11.78 -18.47
C ALA A 67 8.99 10.58 -17.60
N THR A 68 8.11 9.60 -17.57
CA THR A 68 8.40 8.25 -17.09
C THR A 68 8.10 7.23 -18.19
N GLN A 69 8.75 6.07 -18.10
CA GLN A 69 8.41 4.92 -18.92
C GLN A 69 8.45 3.67 -18.05
N HIS A 70 7.32 2.99 -17.97
CA HIS A 70 7.20 1.71 -17.30
C HIS A 70 7.13 0.59 -18.34
N LEU A 71 7.91 -0.46 -18.10
CA LEU A 71 7.88 -1.69 -18.89
C LEU A 71 7.80 -2.88 -17.95
N HIS A 72 6.96 -3.85 -18.28
CA HIS A 72 6.96 -5.14 -17.60
C HIS A 72 7.17 -6.30 -18.56
N THR A 73 7.79 -7.37 -18.07
CA THR A 73 8.11 -8.59 -18.81
C THR A 73 8.06 -9.80 -17.88
N GLY A 74 8.13 -11.00 -18.46
CA GLY A 74 8.19 -12.24 -17.68
C GLY A 74 6.93 -12.50 -16.87
N THR A 75 5.77 -12.02 -17.34
CA THR A 75 4.49 -12.09 -16.64
C THR A 75 4.05 -13.54 -16.44
N LEU A 76 3.92 -13.95 -15.17
CA LEU A 76 3.28 -15.18 -14.77
C LEU A 76 1.90 -14.84 -14.20
N ILE A 77 0.86 -15.56 -14.64
CA ILE A 77 -0.52 -15.30 -14.25
C ILE A 77 -1.19 -16.62 -13.83
N GLU A 78 -1.67 -16.65 -12.59
CA GLU A 78 -2.46 -17.74 -12.04
C GLU A 78 -3.86 -17.21 -11.73
N VAL A 79 -4.88 -17.81 -12.33
CA VAL A 79 -6.28 -17.37 -12.19
C VAL A 79 -7.03 -18.42 -11.37
N ASP A 80 -7.70 -17.96 -10.32
CA ASP A 80 -8.59 -18.75 -9.47
C ASP A 80 -9.96 -18.03 -9.38
N GLY A 81 -10.89 -18.42 -10.26
CA GLY A 81 -12.23 -17.85 -10.33
C GLY A 81 -12.26 -16.34 -10.61
N ASP A 82 -12.57 -15.56 -9.58
CA ASP A 82 -12.62 -14.10 -9.60
C ASP A 82 -11.36 -13.43 -9.02
N ARG A 83 -10.30 -14.22 -8.76
CA ARG A 83 -9.01 -13.75 -8.25
C ARG A 83 -7.87 -14.17 -9.18
N ALA A 84 -6.78 -13.41 -9.14
CA ALA A 84 -5.55 -13.79 -9.80
C ALA A 84 -4.32 -13.34 -9.02
N ASP A 85 -3.27 -14.15 -9.04
CA ASP A 85 -1.92 -13.80 -8.61
C ASP A 85 -1.05 -13.57 -9.85
N LEU A 86 -0.22 -12.52 -9.81
CA LEU A 86 0.68 -12.18 -10.89
C LEU A 86 2.10 -11.93 -10.36
N ASP A 87 3.10 -12.39 -11.11
CA ASP A 87 4.51 -12.10 -10.87
C ASP A 87 5.08 -11.45 -12.14
N ILE A 88 5.71 -10.28 -11.99
CA ILE A 88 6.27 -9.51 -13.12
C ILE A 88 7.68 -9.03 -12.82
N SER A 89 8.50 -8.97 -13.86
CA SER A 89 9.75 -8.19 -13.84
C SER A 89 9.49 -6.84 -14.48
N ARG A 90 9.85 -5.75 -13.80
CA ARG A 90 9.53 -4.38 -14.20
C ARG A 90 10.81 -3.54 -14.34
N LEU A 91 10.83 -2.70 -15.36
CA LEU A 91 11.85 -1.68 -15.58
C LEU A 91 11.15 -0.32 -15.61
N MET A 92 11.67 0.62 -14.83
CA MET A 92 11.18 1.98 -14.75
C MET A 92 12.28 2.91 -15.23
N VAL A 93 11.99 3.81 -16.15
CA VAL A 93 12.90 4.86 -16.59
C VAL A 93 12.26 6.21 -16.26
N MET A 94 12.97 7.08 -15.55
CA MET A 94 12.52 8.42 -15.21
C MET A 94 13.46 9.48 -15.76
N VAL A 95 12.88 10.49 -16.40
CA VAL A 95 13.58 11.60 -17.05
C VAL A 95 13.30 12.88 -16.29
N GLY A 96 14.36 13.52 -15.78
CA GLY A 96 14.26 14.83 -15.14
C GLY A 96 14.42 15.97 -16.14
N GLU A 97 13.98 17.17 -15.76
CA GLU A 97 14.04 18.36 -16.61
C GLU A 97 15.48 18.67 -17.07
N GLY A 98 15.66 18.85 -18.38
CA GLY A 98 16.95 19.19 -18.99
C GLY A 98 18.03 18.09 -18.88
N ARG A 99 17.67 16.84 -18.54
CA ARG A 99 18.62 15.73 -18.34
C ARG A 99 18.34 14.58 -19.31
N ALA A 100 19.40 13.89 -19.74
CA ALA A 100 19.28 12.56 -20.34
C ALA A 100 18.58 11.60 -19.36
N PRO A 101 18.01 10.47 -19.82
CA PRO A 101 17.42 9.45 -18.93
C PRO A 101 18.43 9.06 -17.85
N ALA A 102 18.20 9.53 -16.62
CA ALA A 102 19.22 9.52 -15.58
C ALA A 102 18.91 8.54 -14.44
N ASN A 103 17.68 8.03 -14.37
CA ASN A 103 17.25 7.13 -13.31
C ASN A 103 16.51 5.95 -13.93
N ALA A 104 17.13 4.77 -13.90
CA ALA A 104 16.48 3.52 -14.21
C ALA A 104 16.46 2.63 -12.97
N LEU A 105 15.34 1.95 -12.73
CA LEU A 105 15.15 1.00 -11.64
C LEU A 105 14.68 -0.34 -12.20
N GLY A 106 15.27 -1.43 -11.72
CA GLY A 106 14.76 -2.78 -11.96
C GLY A 106 14.04 -3.30 -10.72
N GLU A 107 12.88 -3.90 -10.94
CA GLU A 107 11.98 -4.36 -9.88
C GLU A 107 11.42 -5.75 -10.19
N ARG A 108 11.19 -6.53 -9.13
CA ARG A 108 10.33 -7.72 -9.16
C ARG A 108 9.06 -7.41 -8.36
N ALA A 109 7.90 -7.57 -8.98
CA ALA A 109 6.63 -7.28 -8.32
C ALA A 109 5.73 -8.51 -8.23
N ARG A 110 5.09 -8.66 -7.06
CA ARG A 110 4.00 -9.60 -6.82
C ARG A 110 2.70 -8.82 -6.70
N LEU A 111 1.72 -9.21 -7.51
CA LEU A 111 0.45 -8.51 -7.62
C LEU A 111 -0.69 -9.47 -7.35
N ARG A 112 -1.81 -8.91 -6.89
CA ARG A 112 -3.10 -9.58 -6.87
C ARG A 112 -4.12 -8.77 -7.63
N ALA A 113 -5.03 -9.46 -8.29
CA ALA A 113 -6.16 -8.86 -8.96
C ALA A 113 -7.46 -9.54 -8.54
N VAL A 114 -8.55 -8.78 -8.62
CA VAL A 114 -9.92 -9.24 -8.42
C VAL A 114 -10.76 -8.84 -9.62
N ARG A 115 -11.69 -9.71 -10.02
CA ARG A 115 -12.66 -9.42 -11.07
C ARG A 115 -13.85 -8.68 -10.47
N THR A 116 -14.15 -7.52 -11.02
CA THR A 116 -15.37 -6.77 -10.72
C THR A 116 -16.35 -6.89 -11.89
N PRO A 117 -17.60 -6.40 -11.75
CA PRO A 117 -18.52 -6.28 -12.88
C PRO A 117 -17.95 -5.48 -14.06
N ASP A 118 -17.02 -4.55 -13.78
CA ASP A 118 -16.35 -3.68 -14.75
C ASP A 118 -14.97 -4.21 -15.18
N GLY A 119 -14.70 -5.50 -14.94
CA GLY A 119 -13.47 -6.20 -15.31
C GLY A 119 -12.45 -6.32 -14.19
N TRP A 120 -11.24 -6.76 -14.54
CA TRP A 120 -10.17 -6.98 -13.56
C TRP A 120 -9.62 -5.66 -12.99
N ARG A 121 -9.29 -5.66 -11.70
CA ARG A 121 -8.63 -4.57 -10.96
C ARG A 121 -7.54 -5.11 -10.06
N LEU A 122 -6.44 -4.37 -9.91
CA LEU A 122 -5.37 -4.69 -8.96
C LEU A 122 -5.89 -4.47 -7.53
N SER A 123 -5.81 -5.49 -6.70
CA SER A 123 -6.15 -5.42 -5.28
C SER A 123 -4.92 -5.34 -4.39
N ARG A 124 -3.77 -5.82 -4.87
CA ARG A 124 -2.50 -5.70 -4.15
C ARG A 124 -1.34 -5.51 -5.10
N VAL A 125 -0.42 -4.63 -4.74
CA VAL A 125 0.86 -4.43 -5.43
C VAL A 125 1.98 -4.42 -4.40
N ALA A 126 2.96 -5.29 -4.57
CA ALA A 126 4.17 -5.30 -3.75
C ALA A 126 5.40 -5.46 -4.63
N GLY A 127 6.26 -4.44 -4.61
CA GLY A 127 7.46 -4.35 -5.42
C GLY A 127 8.74 -4.47 -4.61
N GLU A 128 9.71 -5.22 -5.13
CA GLU A 128 11.09 -5.25 -4.63
C GLU A 128 12.03 -4.66 -5.68
N VAL A 129 12.63 -3.52 -5.37
CA VAL A 129 13.66 -2.91 -6.23
C VAL A 129 14.96 -3.69 -6.08
N LEU A 130 15.43 -4.27 -7.18
CA LEU A 130 16.62 -5.12 -7.22
C LEU A 130 17.88 -4.32 -7.52
N TRP A 131 17.77 -3.29 -8.35
CA TRP A 131 18.90 -2.44 -8.73
C TRP A 131 18.45 -1.05 -9.18
N ALA A 132 19.38 -0.10 -9.16
CA ALA A 132 19.22 1.23 -9.69
C ALA A 132 20.44 1.61 -10.54
N ALA A 133 20.24 2.29 -11.66
CA ALA A 133 21.34 2.78 -12.50
C ALA A 133 22.15 3.88 -11.78
N ASP A 134 21.49 4.71 -10.98
CA ASP A 134 22.12 5.61 -10.02
C ASP A 134 22.36 4.86 -8.69
N PRO A 135 23.62 4.70 -8.23
CA PRO A 135 23.91 4.09 -6.93
C PRO A 135 23.22 4.78 -5.75
N ALA A 136 22.97 6.09 -5.83
CA ALA A 136 22.22 6.81 -4.80
C ALA A 136 20.70 6.49 -4.85
N GLY A 137 20.20 5.98 -5.97
CA GLY A 137 18.80 5.57 -6.16
C GLY A 137 18.41 4.41 -5.26
N LEU A 138 19.21 3.34 -5.23
CA LEU A 138 18.94 2.17 -4.39
C LEU A 138 19.05 2.53 -2.89
N ALA A 139 20.02 3.37 -2.53
CA ALA A 139 20.17 3.86 -1.16
C ALA A 139 18.95 4.68 -0.70
N ARG A 140 18.38 5.54 -1.57
CA ARG A 140 17.14 6.28 -1.29
C ARG A 140 15.94 5.36 -1.07
N VAL A 141 15.81 4.31 -1.88
CA VAL A 141 14.75 3.29 -1.71
C VAL A 141 14.90 2.59 -0.37
N ALA A 142 16.12 2.14 -0.03
CA ALA A 142 16.38 1.46 1.24
C ALA A 142 16.13 2.36 2.45
N ALA A 143 16.53 3.64 2.38
CA ALA A 143 16.30 4.61 3.44
C ALA A 143 14.81 4.88 3.67
N ALA A 144 14.02 5.03 2.59
CA ALA A 144 12.57 5.17 2.70
C ALA A 144 11.94 3.94 3.39
N ALA A 145 12.35 2.73 3.00
CA ALA A 145 11.85 1.49 3.58
C ALA A 145 12.23 1.33 5.06
N ALA A 146 13.41 1.78 5.46
CA ALA A 146 13.82 1.81 6.86
C ALA A 146 12.99 2.80 7.68
N ALA A 147 12.78 4.02 7.15
CA ALA A 147 11.97 5.04 7.81
C ALA A 147 10.50 4.60 7.98
N ALA A 148 9.92 3.98 6.96
CA ALA A 148 8.55 3.46 7.02
C ALA A 148 8.38 2.39 8.11
N ARG A 149 9.31 1.43 8.21
CA ARG A 149 9.30 0.41 9.27
C ARG A 149 9.46 0.98 10.68
N ALA A 150 10.31 2.00 10.83
CA ALA A 150 10.49 2.67 12.11
C ALA A 150 9.21 3.41 12.54
N ALA A 151 8.54 4.09 11.61
CA ALA A 151 7.28 4.76 11.88
C ALA A 151 6.15 3.78 12.27
N GLU A 152 6.05 2.64 11.58
CA GLU A 152 5.07 1.58 11.90
C GLU A 152 5.31 1.00 13.30
N THR A 153 6.58 0.76 13.67
CA THR A 153 6.94 0.27 15.01
C THR A 153 6.55 1.27 16.10
N ALA A 154 6.76 2.57 15.87
CA ALA A 154 6.37 3.62 16.81
C ALA A 154 4.83 3.69 16.98
N THR A 155 4.07 3.58 15.90
CA THR A 155 2.60 3.58 15.99
C THR A 155 2.04 2.37 16.75
N VAL A 156 2.67 1.20 16.61
CA VAL A 156 2.27 0.01 17.36
C VAL A 156 2.60 0.17 18.84
N SER A 157 3.78 0.70 19.19
CA SER A 157 4.14 0.95 20.58
C SER A 157 3.25 1.99 21.25
N ASP A 158 2.87 3.05 20.53
CA ASP A 158 1.95 4.07 21.06
C ASP A 158 0.57 3.44 21.34
N ALA A 159 0.05 2.63 20.41
CA ALA A 159 -1.23 1.92 20.58
C ALA A 159 -1.20 0.88 21.72
N GLU A 160 -0.08 0.17 21.92
CA GLU A 160 0.09 -0.74 23.07
C GLU A 160 0.14 0.04 24.39
N SER A 161 0.83 1.20 24.42
CA SER A 161 0.91 2.04 25.63
C SER A 161 -0.44 2.68 26.00
N ASP A 162 -1.22 3.11 25.02
CA ASP A 162 -2.58 3.63 25.24
C ASP A 162 -3.49 2.52 25.80
N ALA A 163 -3.41 1.31 25.24
CA ALA A 163 -4.18 0.16 25.70
C ALA A 163 -3.80 -0.31 27.13
N GLU A 164 -2.51 -0.30 27.49
CA GLU A 164 -2.07 -0.57 28.87
C GLU A 164 -2.56 0.51 29.85
N SER A 165 -2.55 1.78 29.44
CA SER A 165 -3.02 2.89 30.28
C SER A 165 -4.54 2.87 30.53
N ASP A 166 -5.33 2.48 29.53
CA ASP A 166 -6.78 2.32 29.65
C ASP A 166 -7.11 1.11 30.55
N ALA A 167 -6.35 0.02 30.45
CA ALA A 167 -6.50 -1.15 31.31
C ALA A 167 -6.17 -0.86 32.79
N ASP A 168 -5.10 -0.09 33.05
CA ASP A 168 -4.76 0.36 34.41
C ASP A 168 -5.81 1.33 34.97
N ALA A 169 -6.39 2.20 34.13
CA ALA A 169 -7.46 3.12 34.54
C ALA A 169 -8.76 2.39 34.89
N ASP A 170 -9.15 1.36 34.13
CA ASP A 170 -10.31 0.52 34.43
C ASP A 170 -10.10 -0.31 35.70
N ALA A 171 -8.90 -0.85 35.92
CA ALA A 171 -8.57 -1.56 37.17
C ALA A 171 -8.60 -0.65 38.41
N ASP A 172 -8.12 0.60 38.28
CA ASP A 172 -8.21 1.61 39.33
C ASP A 172 -9.66 2.06 39.59
N ALA A 173 -10.52 2.05 38.58
CA ALA A 173 -11.94 2.37 38.72
C ALA A 173 -12.73 1.24 39.40
N GLU A 174 -12.47 -0.02 39.02
CA GLU A 174 -13.06 -1.20 39.69
C GLU A 174 -12.68 -1.23 41.17
N SER A 175 -11.39 -1.03 41.51
CA SER A 175 -10.92 -1.04 42.91
C SER A 175 -11.53 0.10 43.76
N LYS A 176 -11.75 1.29 43.19
CA LYS A 176 -12.45 2.39 43.87
C LYS A 176 -13.92 2.08 44.09
N SER A 177 -14.60 1.47 43.11
CA SER A 177 -16.01 1.10 43.21
C SER A 177 -16.28 0.02 44.28
N GLU A 178 -15.38 -0.97 44.40
CA GLU A 178 -15.45 -2.00 45.45
C GLU A 178 -15.20 -1.39 46.86
N SER A 179 -14.34 -0.36 46.94
CA SER A 179 -14.09 0.34 48.20
C SER A 179 -15.25 1.23 48.67
N GLU A 180 -15.95 1.89 47.74
CA GLU A 180 -17.12 2.73 48.04
C GLU A 180 -18.36 1.91 48.38
N THR A 181 -18.58 0.78 47.68
CA THR A 181 -19.67 -0.16 48.00
C THR A 181 -19.47 -0.82 49.37
N ALA A 182 -18.24 -1.17 49.73
CA ALA A 182 -17.90 -1.66 51.07
C ALA A 182 -18.10 -0.60 52.17
N ALA A 183 -17.87 0.68 51.87
CA ALA A 183 -18.08 1.80 52.80
C ALA A 183 -19.57 2.13 53.00
N ALA A 184 -20.38 2.08 51.94
CA ALA A 184 -21.83 2.30 52.00
C ALA A 184 -22.56 1.17 52.75
N SER A 185 -22.11 -0.07 52.62
CA SER A 185 -22.70 -1.20 53.35
C SER A 185 -22.43 -1.15 54.87
N LYS A 186 -21.38 -0.46 55.33
CA LYS A 186 -21.08 -0.26 56.76
C LYS A 186 -21.90 0.87 57.40
N THR A 187 -22.39 1.83 56.63
CA THR A 187 -23.18 2.97 57.15
C THR A 187 -24.67 2.66 57.25
N ALA A 188 -25.21 1.76 56.41
CA ALA A 188 -26.62 1.34 56.46
C ALA A 188 -26.97 0.38 57.62
N SER A 189 -25.98 -0.24 58.26
CA SER A 189 -26.21 -1.20 59.36
C SER A 189 -26.27 -0.56 60.76
N ASN A 190 -26.25 0.77 60.86
CA ASN A 190 -26.18 1.51 62.13
C ASN A 190 -27.34 2.52 62.32
N ALA A 191 -28.46 2.37 61.59
CA ALA A 191 -29.69 3.14 61.75
C ALA A 191 -30.84 2.27 62.26
#